data_AF-A0A1X1N9I8-F1
#
_entry.id   AF-A0A1X1N9I8-F1
#
_cell.length_a   1.000
_cell.length_b   1.000
_cell.length_c   1.000
_cell.angle_alpha   90.00
_cell.angle_beta   90.00
_cell.angle_gamma   90.00
#
_symmetry.space_group_name_H-M   'P 1'
#
loop_
_entity.id
_entity.type
_entity.pdbx_description
1 polymer ?
#
loop_
_entity_poly.entity_id
_entity_poly.type
_entity_poly.pdbx_seq_one_letter_code
_entity_poly.pdbx_strand_id
1 'polypeptide(L)'
;MSAGRQGSVRKDASGRWFFVVDITAAGGPRRQARRRGFATKKAAQAALTGFLGKLAAGTYVEPSRLTVREFIETRWLPAVEGELRPSTLASCRRNLRLHVLSRLGGVRLQLLDTATLQAL
;
A
#
# COMPACT_ATOMS: atom_id res chain seq x y z
N MET A 1 23.73 -9.34 -4.40
CA MET A 1 23.22 -10.59 -3.78
C MET A 1 22.20 -10.19 -2.72
N SER A 2 20.90 -10.43 -2.95
CA SER A 2 19.85 -10.07 -1.98
C SER A 2 19.92 -11.06 -0.82
N ALA A 3 20.27 -10.59 0.38
CA ALA A 3 20.17 -11.38 1.60
C ALA A 3 18.76 -12.00 1.67
N GLY A 4 18.68 -13.33 1.88
CA GLY A 4 17.42 -14.06 1.88
C GLY A 4 16.44 -13.40 2.84
N ARG A 5 15.26 -13.02 2.34
CA ARG A 5 14.17 -12.43 3.13
C ARG A 5 13.62 -13.47 4.10
N GLN A 6 14.34 -13.76 5.18
CA GLN A 6 13.88 -14.66 6.23
C GLN A 6 12.98 -13.89 7.19
N GLY A 7 11.73 -14.35 7.33
CA GLY A 7 10.85 -13.86 8.38
C GLY A 7 11.14 -14.53 9.72
N SER A 8 10.81 -13.85 10.81
CA SER A 8 10.86 -14.44 12.16
C SER A 8 9.47 -14.58 12.74
N VAL A 9 9.18 -15.74 13.34
CA VAL A 9 7.95 -16.00 14.11
C VAL A 9 8.26 -15.88 15.60
N ARG A 10 7.46 -15.13 16.33
CA ARG A 10 7.63 -14.85 17.77
C ARG A 10 6.29 -14.92 18.50
N LYS A 11 6.34 -15.13 19.81
CA LYS A 11 5.18 -15.06 20.71
C LYS A 11 5.20 -13.69 21.41
N ASP A 12 4.05 -13.06 21.57
CA ASP A 12 3.91 -11.83 22.36
C ASP A 12 3.51 -12.13 23.81
N ALA A 13 3.51 -11.10 24.65
CA ALA A 13 3.16 -11.19 26.07
C ALA A 13 1.71 -11.67 26.32
N SER A 14 0.80 -11.46 25.36
CA SER A 14 -0.59 -11.95 25.43
C SER A 14 -0.71 -13.45 25.10
N GLY A 15 0.40 -14.09 24.77
CA GLY A 15 0.46 -15.49 24.38
C GLY A 15 0.10 -15.75 22.92
N ARG A 16 -0.20 -14.71 22.13
CA ARG A 16 -0.45 -14.83 20.69
C ARG A 16 0.85 -14.85 19.91
N TRP A 17 0.80 -15.43 18.72
CA TRP A 17 1.94 -15.52 17.81
C TRP A 17 1.85 -14.44 16.74
N PHE A 18 3.02 -14.02 16.25
CA PHE A 18 3.15 -13.05 15.18
C PHE A 18 4.39 -13.34 14.35
N PHE A 19 4.46 -12.78 13.13
CA PHE A 19 5.67 -12.78 12.33
C PHE A 19 6.12 -11.38 11.96
N VAL A 20 7.41 -11.22 11.67
CA VAL A 20 8.04 -10.02 11.10
C VAL A 20 8.87 -10.41 9.89
N VAL A 21 8.72 -9.70 8.78
CA VAL A 21 9.49 -9.87 7.53
C VAL A 21 10.05 -8.53 7.07
N ASP A 22 11.30 -8.52 6.64
CA ASP A 22 11.89 -7.36 5.96
C ASP A 22 11.37 -7.29 4.50
N ILE A 23 10.74 -6.18 4.16
CA ILE A 23 10.11 -5.91 2.86
C ILE A 23 10.80 -4.75 2.13
N THR A 24 12.05 -4.45 2.49
CA THR A 24 12.81 -3.34 1.91
C THR A 24 12.97 -3.54 0.40
N ALA A 25 12.62 -2.49 -0.36
CA ALA A 25 12.90 -2.41 -1.79
C ALA A 25 14.38 -2.08 -2.04
N ALA A 26 14.93 -2.48 -3.19
CA ALA A 26 16.32 -2.19 -3.51
C ALA A 26 16.59 -0.67 -3.47
N GLY A 27 17.56 -0.24 -2.68
CA GLY A 27 17.91 1.18 -2.50
C GLY A 27 16.93 2.01 -1.67
N GLY A 28 15.85 1.39 -1.15
CA GLY A 28 14.86 2.08 -0.31
C GLY A 28 15.22 2.08 1.18
N PRO A 29 14.61 2.97 1.98
CA PRO A 29 14.73 2.90 3.44
C PRO A 29 14.18 1.58 3.96
N ARG A 30 14.73 1.09 5.07
CA ARG A 30 14.33 -0.18 5.68
C ARG A 30 12.82 -0.20 5.98
N ARG A 31 12.12 -1.25 5.55
CA ARG A 31 10.70 -1.47 5.82
C ARG A 31 10.43 -2.88 6.32
N GLN A 32 9.55 -3.03 7.31
CA GLN A 32 9.18 -4.33 7.86
C GLN A 32 7.66 -4.52 7.89
N ALA A 33 7.21 -5.68 7.44
CA ALA A 33 5.83 -6.13 7.60
C ALA A 33 5.70 -6.96 8.88
N ARG A 34 4.74 -6.60 9.73
CA ARG A 34 4.36 -7.38 10.92
C ARG A 34 2.90 -7.82 10.82
N ARG A 35 2.63 -9.08 11.13
CA ARG A 35 1.27 -9.63 11.25
C ARG A 35 1.16 -10.38 12.57
N ARG A 36 0.17 -10.02 13.39
CA ARG A 36 0.00 -10.51 14.76
C ARG A 36 -1.34 -11.20 14.94
N GLY A 37 -1.53 -11.80 16.11
CA GLY A 37 -2.82 -12.32 16.54
C GLY A 37 -3.07 -13.76 16.10
N PHE A 38 -2.04 -14.55 15.79
CA PHE A 38 -2.20 -15.98 15.52
C PHE A 38 -2.30 -16.77 16.83
N ALA A 39 -3.17 -17.78 16.89
CA ALA A 39 -3.34 -18.59 18.10
C ALA A 39 -2.15 -19.52 18.38
N THR A 40 -1.50 -20.02 17.32
CA THR A 40 -0.41 -21.00 17.43
C THR A 40 0.80 -20.59 16.60
N LYS A 41 1.98 -21.12 16.97
CA LYS A 41 3.22 -20.97 16.18
C LYS A 41 3.03 -21.48 14.76
N LYS A 42 2.36 -22.63 14.62
CA LYS A 42 2.06 -23.25 13.32
C LYS A 42 1.23 -22.33 12.42
N ALA A 43 0.19 -21.70 12.96
CA ALA A 43 -0.63 -20.74 12.22
C ALA A 43 0.18 -19.51 11.77
N ALA A 44 1.02 -18.96 12.66
CA ALA A 44 1.87 -17.83 12.32
C ALA A 44 2.93 -18.19 11.26
N GLN A 45 3.50 -19.40 11.33
CA GLN A 45 4.45 -19.91 10.36
C GLN A 45 3.81 -20.14 8.99
N ALA A 46 2.60 -20.73 8.94
CA ALA A 46 1.88 -20.92 7.69
C ALA A 46 1.57 -19.57 7.01
N ALA A 47 1.13 -18.59 7.80
CA ALA A 47 0.89 -17.23 7.31
C ALA A 47 2.18 -16.54 6.82
N LEU A 48 3.31 -16.75 7.51
CA LEU A 48 4.61 -16.26 7.07
C LEU A 48 5.00 -16.88 5.72
N THR A 49 4.89 -18.19 5.56
CA THR A 49 5.22 -18.89 4.30
C THR A 49 4.37 -18.35 3.15
N GLY A 50 3.05 -18.19 3.34
CA GLY A 50 2.18 -17.61 2.33
C GLY A 50 2.55 -16.15 2.00
N PHE A 51 2.94 -15.36 3.00
CA PHE A 51 3.40 -13.99 2.81
C PHE A 51 4.71 -13.91 2.01
N LEU A 52 5.68 -14.79 2.31
CA LEU A 52 6.92 -14.90 1.55
C LEU A 52 6.67 -15.34 0.10
N GLY A 53 5.69 -16.22 -0.13
CA GLY A 53 5.24 -16.57 -1.48
C GLY A 53 4.73 -15.36 -2.27
N LYS A 54 3.89 -14.50 -1.66
CA LYS A 54 3.43 -13.25 -2.29
C LYS A 54 4.57 -12.28 -2.60
N LEU A 55 5.53 -12.16 -1.71
CA LEU A 55 6.73 -11.34 -1.94
C LEU A 55 7.59 -11.89 -3.09
N ALA A 56 7.82 -13.20 -3.11
CA ALA A 56 8.59 -13.86 -4.16
C ALA A 56 7.92 -13.75 -5.53
N ALA A 57 6.59 -13.88 -5.57
CA ALA A 57 5.79 -13.69 -6.78
C ALA A 57 5.63 -12.21 -7.19
N GLY A 58 6.12 -11.25 -6.40
CA GLY A 58 5.94 -9.82 -6.68
C GLY A 58 4.49 -9.33 -6.56
N THR A 59 3.59 -10.13 -5.98
CA THR A 59 2.15 -9.81 -5.85
C THR A 59 1.79 -9.15 -4.53
N TYR A 60 2.76 -9.00 -3.62
CA TYR A 60 2.53 -8.29 -2.37
C TYR A 60 2.48 -6.78 -2.60
N VAL A 61 1.31 -6.20 -2.34
CA VAL A 61 1.11 -4.76 -2.22
C VAL A 61 1.00 -4.40 -0.74
N GLU A 62 1.88 -3.51 -0.26
CA GLU A 62 1.85 -3.04 1.12
C GLU A 62 0.54 -2.27 1.38
N PRO A 63 -0.26 -2.63 2.42
CA PRO A 63 -1.47 -1.90 2.74
C PRO A 63 -1.18 -0.42 2.99
N SER A 64 -1.82 0.45 2.22
CA SER A 64 -1.67 1.89 2.28
C SER A 64 -2.96 2.52 2.76
N ARG A 65 -2.82 3.50 3.66
CA ARG A 65 -3.94 4.38 4.05
C ARG A 65 -4.11 5.58 3.11
N LEU A 66 -3.23 5.70 2.12
CA LEU A 66 -3.25 6.79 1.14
C LEU A 66 -4.60 6.84 0.44
N THR A 67 -5.28 7.96 0.56
CA THR A 67 -6.53 8.25 -0.12
C THR A 67 -6.30 8.73 -1.54
N VAL A 68 -7.35 8.70 -2.37
CA VAL A 68 -7.31 9.25 -3.74
C VAL A 68 -6.91 10.73 -3.71
N ARG A 69 -7.46 11.50 -2.77
CA ARG A 69 -7.11 12.92 -2.60
C ARG A 69 -5.64 13.11 -2.31
N GLU A 70 -5.13 12.44 -1.28
CA GLU A 70 -3.73 12.57 -0.89
C GLU A 70 -2.79 12.15 -2.02
N PHE A 71 -3.11 11.09 -2.76
CA PHE A 71 -2.33 10.68 -3.91
C PHE A 71 -2.28 11.75 -5.00
N ILE A 72 -3.45 12.29 -5.38
CA ILE A 72 -3.55 13.29 -6.43
C ILE A 72 -2.82 14.58 -6.03
N GLU A 73 -3.03 15.08 -4.82
CA GLU A 73 -2.51 16.38 -4.38
C GLU A 73 -1.02 16.32 -4.03
N THR A 74 -0.53 15.24 -3.42
CA THR A 74 0.86 15.16 -2.92
C THR A 74 1.83 14.46 -3.85
N ARG A 75 1.33 13.67 -4.83
CA ARG A 75 2.20 12.88 -5.71
C ARG A 75 1.96 13.19 -7.18
N TRP A 76 0.72 13.07 -7.64
CA TRP A 76 0.45 13.11 -9.08
C TRP A 76 0.47 14.54 -9.65
N LEU A 77 -0.28 15.48 -9.05
CA LEU A 77 -0.29 16.87 -9.51
C LEU A 77 1.10 17.52 -9.51
N PRO A 78 1.93 17.36 -8.45
CA PRO A 78 3.30 17.87 -8.47
C PRO A 78 4.17 17.26 -9.57
N ALA A 79 3.98 15.97 -9.88
CA ALA A 79 4.76 15.29 -10.92
C ALA A 79 4.43 15.81 -12.33
N VAL A 80 3.15 16.13 -12.60
CA VAL A 80 2.71 16.57 -13.94
C VAL A 80 2.74 18.09 -14.15
N GLU A 81 2.95 18.88 -13.08
CA GLU A 81 2.96 20.35 -13.16
C GLU A 81 4.06 20.90 -14.07
N GLY A 82 5.22 20.24 -14.14
CA GLY A 82 6.32 20.61 -15.05
C GLY A 82 6.11 20.17 -16.51
N GLU A 83 5.19 19.24 -16.76
CA GLU A 83 4.94 18.69 -18.09
C GLU A 83 3.76 19.38 -18.80
N LEU A 84 2.86 19.99 -18.04
CA LEU A 84 1.62 20.57 -18.55
C LEU A 84 1.70 22.09 -18.66
N ARG A 85 1.07 22.64 -19.70
CA ARG A 85 0.83 24.08 -19.79
C ARG A 85 -0.03 24.54 -18.59
N PRO A 86 0.18 25.76 -18.05
CA PRO A 86 -0.55 26.24 -16.88
C PRO A 86 -2.07 26.18 -17.02
N SER A 87 -2.61 26.50 -18.20
CA SER A 87 -4.05 26.42 -18.49
C SER A 87 -4.59 24.99 -18.47
N THR A 88 -3.82 24.02 -18.99
CA THR A 88 -4.16 22.60 -18.96
C THR A 88 -4.16 22.08 -17.52
N LEU A 89 -3.14 22.45 -16.73
CA LEU A 89 -3.05 22.07 -15.32
C LEU A 89 -4.23 22.66 -14.51
N ALA A 90 -4.59 23.91 -14.75
CA ALA A 90 -5.74 24.55 -14.09
C ALA A 90 -7.05 23.83 -14.42
N SER A 91 -7.28 23.47 -15.69
CA SER A 91 -8.46 22.71 -16.12
C SER A 91 -8.49 21.31 -15.48
N CYS A 92 -7.34 20.62 -15.46
CA CYS A 92 -7.20 19.31 -14.83
C CYS A 92 -7.52 19.36 -13.33
N ARG A 93 -6.90 20.30 -12.58
CA ARG A 93 -7.18 20.53 -11.16
C ARG A 93 -8.67 20.78 -10.92
N ARG A 94 -9.32 21.60 -11.76
CA ARG A 94 -10.75 21.87 -11.68
C ARG A 94 -11.58 20.61 -11.86
N ASN A 95 -11.33 19.85 -12.94
CA ASN A 95 -12.11 18.65 -13.26
C ASN A 95 -11.95 17.56 -12.19
N LEU A 96 -10.73 17.38 -11.68
CA LEU A 96 -10.48 16.45 -10.58
C LEU A 96 -11.22 16.86 -9.31
N ARG A 97 -11.18 18.15 -8.95
CA ARG A 97 -11.90 18.66 -7.78
C ARG A 97 -13.41 18.43 -7.88
N LEU A 98 -13.99 18.72 -9.05
CA LEU A 98 -15.44 18.69 -9.25
C LEU A 98 -16.01 17.28 -9.39
N HIS A 99 -15.30 16.38 -10.08
CA HIS A 99 -15.86 15.08 -10.47
C HIS A 99 -15.26 13.91 -9.69
N VAL A 100 -13.95 13.93 -9.45
CA VAL A 100 -13.25 12.78 -8.86
C VAL A 100 -13.14 12.92 -7.35
N LEU A 101 -12.56 14.02 -6.87
CA LEU A 101 -12.28 14.25 -5.45
C LEU A 101 -13.54 14.53 -4.63
N SER A 102 -14.62 14.96 -5.27
CA SER A 102 -15.93 15.16 -4.62
C SER A 102 -16.57 13.84 -4.20
N ARG A 103 -16.34 12.75 -4.96
CA ARG A 103 -16.94 11.42 -4.70
C ARG A 103 -15.95 10.44 -4.09
N LEU A 104 -14.72 10.42 -4.63
CA LEU A 104 -13.71 9.40 -4.30
C LEU A 104 -12.58 9.93 -3.41
N GLY A 105 -12.56 11.23 -3.11
CA GLY A 105 -11.43 11.85 -2.42
C GLY A 105 -11.08 11.18 -1.08
N GLY A 106 -12.08 10.70 -0.33
CA GLY A 106 -11.90 10.00 0.95
C GLY A 106 -11.66 8.48 0.83
N VAL A 107 -11.79 7.91 -0.37
CA VAL A 107 -11.58 6.47 -0.59
C VAL A 107 -10.09 6.18 -0.55
N ARG A 108 -9.69 5.09 0.11
CA ARG A 108 -8.30 4.61 0.06
C ARG A 108 -7.99 4.14 -1.35
N LEU A 109 -6.87 4.56 -1.91
CA LEU A 109 -6.47 4.26 -3.28
C LEU A 109 -6.49 2.76 -3.60
N GLN A 110 -6.13 1.92 -2.62
CA GLN A 110 -6.11 0.46 -2.76
C GLN A 110 -7.49 -0.21 -2.68
N LEU A 111 -8.52 0.54 -2.32
CA LEU A 111 -9.91 0.08 -2.28
C LEU A 111 -10.70 0.53 -3.52
N LEU A 112 -10.04 1.17 -4.49
CA LEU A 112 -10.69 1.47 -5.76
C LEU A 112 -10.94 0.17 -6.51
N ASP A 113 -12.21 -0.08 -6.80
CA ASP A 113 -12.69 -1.20 -7.60
C ASP A 113 -13.68 -0.71 -8.66
N THR A 114 -14.18 -1.64 -9.47
CA THR A 114 -15.13 -1.35 -10.55
C THR A 114 -16.38 -0.65 -10.04
N ALA A 115 -16.96 -1.12 -8.92
CA ALA A 115 -18.18 -0.55 -8.37
C ALA A 115 -17.98 0.90 -7.92
N THR A 116 -16.84 1.18 -7.29
CA THR A 116 -16.45 2.51 -6.84
C THR A 116 -16.26 3.48 -8.02
N LEU A 117 -15.70 3.00 -9.14
CA LEU A 117 -15.50 3.83 -10.33
C LEU A 117 -16.79 4.05 -11.14
N GLN A 118 -17.71 3.08 -11.16
CA GLN A 118 -19.03 3.25 -11.79
C GLN A 118 -19.90 4.31 -11.12
N ALA A 119 -19.59 4.66 -9.86
CA ALA A 119 -20.29 5.70 -9.13
C ALA A 119 -19.82 7.14 -9.46
N LEU A 120 -18.87 7.30 -10.40
CA LEU A 120 -18.38 8.61 -10.90
C LEU A 120 -19.33 9.28 -11.89
#